data_AF-A0A7X3YWH6-F1
#
_entry.id   AF-A0A7X3YWH6-F1
#
_cell.length_a   1.000
_cell.length_b   1.000
_cell.length_c   1.000
_cell.angle_alpha   90.00
_cell.angle_beta   90.00
_cell.angle_gamma   90.00
#
_symmetry.space_group_name_H-M   'P 1'
#
loop_
_entity.id
_entity.type
_entity.pdbx_description
1 polymer ?
#
loop_
_entity_poly.entity_id
_entity_poly.type
_entity_poly.pdbx_seq_one_letter_code
_entity_poly.pdbx_strand_id
1 'polypeptide(L)'
;MKKKSAYTVAVVGATGAVGTEMLSVLEERKFPVDEVRPLASSKSAGGTVSFRGDDVKVKLLTRESFQGIDIALFSAGASVSKEYAPVAVKAGAVVIDNSSAWRMDPQVPLVVPEVNAHDLETHQGIVANPNCSTIQMVVVLKPLHDQATIVRVVVSTYQSVSGTGKEAMDELAEQCRQLLSFGNVTSTVYPHQIAFNCLPHIDDFLSSGYTGEEMKMVNETRKILGDHSIGISATTVRVPVFVGHAESVNVETKRKLSVEETRAVLSTAPGVQLYDDPSRKLYPLQIHAAGTDSVFVGRIREDDSIPNGLNLWVVADNLRKGAALNAVQIAEALAR
;
A
#
# COMPACT_ATOMS: atom_id res chain seq x y z
N MET A 1 -21.78 -2.66 8.21
CA MET A 1 -22.14 -4.04 7.75
C MET A 1 -22.74 -4.83 8.92
N LYS A 2 -23.66 -5.79 8.72
CA LYS A 2 -24.13 -6.66 9.82
C LYS A 2 -23.04 -7.69 10.17
N LYS A 3 -22.78 -7.88 11.46
CA LYS A 3 -21.84 -8.90 11.94
C LYS A 3 -22.34 -10.31 11.60
N LYS A 4 -21.46 -11.16 11.07
CA LYS A 4 -21.73 -12.55 10.72
C LYS A 4 -20.67 -13.48 11.31
N SER A 5 -20.99 -14.76 11.44
CA SER A 5 -20.03 -15.79 11.85
C SER A 5 -19.00 -16.09 10.75
N ALA A 6 -19.40 -15.93 9.48
CA ALA A 6 -18.54 -16.04 8.32
C ALA A 6 -19.08 -15.20 7.15
N TYR A 7 -18.21 -14.88 6.19
CA TYR A 7 -18.48 -13.98 5.07
C TYR A 7 -18.18 -14.63 3.73
N THR A 8 -18.98 -14.30 2.73
CA THR A 8 -18.64 -14.58 1.32
C THR A 8 -17.77 -13.45 0.79
N VAL A 9 -16.52 -13.76 0.45
CA VAL A 9 -15.51 -12.76 0.05
C VAL A 9 -15.17 -12.90 -1.42
N ALA A 10 -15.38 -11.85 -2.21
CA ALA A 10 -14.87 -11.79 -3.58
C ALA A 10 -13.50 -11.12 -3.62
N VAL A 11 -12.58 -11.64 -4.44
CA VAL A 11 -11.30 -10.99 -4.75
C VAL A 11 -11.27 -10.69 -6.25
N VAL A 12 -11.42 -9.41 -6.62
CA VAL A 12 -11.41 -8.95 -8.01
C VAL A 12 -9.99 -8.61 -8.43
N GLY A 13 -9.49 -9.24 -9.51
CA GLY A 13 -8.07 -9.21 -9.85
C GLY A 13 -7.26 -10.28 -9.11
N ALA A 14 -7.90 -11.39 -8.74
CA ALA A 14 -7.31 -12.45 -7.90
C ALA A 14 -6.02 -13.09 -8.45
N THR A 15 -5.74 -12.97 -9.74
CA THR A 15 -4.54 -13.54 -10.37
C THR A 15 -3.37 -12.55 -10.48
N GLY A 16 -3.57 -11.29 -10.08
CA GLY A 16 -2.51 -10.28 -10.02
C GLY A 16 -1.72 -10.38 -8.72
N ALA A 17 -0.54 -9.74 -8.65
CA ALA A 17 0.36 -9.82 -7.49
C ALA A 17 -0.34 -9.48 -6.15
N VAL A 18 -1.07 -8.37 -6.11
CA VAL A 18 -1.82 -7.97 -4.90
C VAL A 18 -3.05 -8.86 -4.64
N GLY A 19 -3.73 -9.33 -5.68
CA GLY A 19 -4.89 -10.23 -5.52
C GLY A 19 -4.50 -11.58 -4.91
N THR A 20 -3.38 -12.15 -5.35
CA THR A 20 -2.78 -13.34 -4.74
C THR A 20 -2.38 -13.07 -3.28
N GLU A 21 -1.75 -11.93 -3.00
CA GLU A 21 -1.39 -11.55 -1.63
C GLU A 21 -2.62 -11.36 -0.73
N MET A 22 -3.73 -10.79 -1.24
CA MET A 22 -4.99 -10.68 -0.50
C MET A 22 -5.53 -12.05 -0.08
N LEU A 23 -5.47 -13.05 -0.96
CA LEU A 23 -5.86 -14.42 -0.64
C LEU A 23 -4.96 -15.03 0.46
N SER A 24 -3.64 -14.86 0.34
CA SER A 24 -2.68 -15.32 1.35
C SER A 24 -2.95 -14.68 2.71
N VAL A 25 -3.13 -13.36 2.75
CA VAL A 25 -3.37 -12.63 4.00
C VAL A 25 -4.71 -13.01 4.64
N LEU A 26 -5.77 -13.21 3.85
CA LEU A 26 -7.06 -13.72 4.37
C LEU A 26 -6.89 -15.08 5.08
N GLU A 27 -6.04 -15.96 4.54
CA GLU A 27 -5.74 -17.26 5.12
C GLU A 27 -4.88 -17.13 6.38
N GLU A 28 -3.75 -16.45 6.30
CA GLU A 28 -2.79 -16.31 7.40
C GLU A 28 -3.41 -15.64 8.63
N ARG A 29 -4.27 -14.64 8.40
CA ARG A 29 -4.99 -13.92 9.45
C ARG A 29 -6.25 -14.63 9.92
N LYS A 30 -6.58 -15.78 9.32
CA LYS A 30 -7.76 -16.58 9.63
C LYS A 30 -9.05 -15.76 9.55
N PHE A 31 -9.15 -14.89 8.55
CA PHE A 31 -10.38 -14.12 8.32
C PHE A 31 -11.56 -15.10 8.17
N PRO A 32 -12.72 -14.84 8.78
CA PRO A 32 -13.85 -15.77 8.80
C PRO A 32 -14.55 -15.84 7.43
N VAL A 33 -13.91 -16.51 6.47
CA VAL A 33 -14.43 -16.77 5.12
C VAL A 33 -15.24 -18.06 5.10
N ASP A 34 -16.47 -17.98 4.57
CA ASP A 34 -17.34 -19.12 4.23
C ASP A 34 -17.09 -19.60 2.79
N GLU A 35 -17.20 -18.69 1.82
CA GLU A 35 -16.85 -18.91 0.41
C GLU A 35 -15.88 -17.78 -0.03
N VAL A 36 -14.79 -18.14 -0.71
CA VAL A 36 -13.99 -17.19 -1.49
C VAL A 36 -14.37 -17.27 -2.97
N ARG A 37 -14.57 -16.12 -3.61
CA ARG A 37 -14.88 -16.01 -5.03
C ARG A 37 -13.79 -15.23 -5.77
N PRO A 38 -12.77 -15.92 -6.31
CA PRO A 38 -11.75 -15.28 -7.13
C PRO A 38 -12.35 -14.84 -8.47
N LEU A 39 -12.26 -13.55 -8.77
CA LEU A 39 -12.80 -12.94 -9.98
C LEU A 39 -11.66 -12.31 -10.78
N ALA A 40 -11.63 -12.54 -12.09
CA ALA A 40 -10.62 -11.95 -12.98
C ALA A 40 -11.16 -11.68 -14.38
N SER A 41 -10.30 -11.12 -15.24
CA SER A 41 -10.60 -10.89 -16.66
C SER A 41 -10.80 -12.20 -17.42
N SER A 42 -11.33 -12.12 -18.65
CA SER A 42 -11.49 -13.28 -19.54
C SER A 42 -10.19 -14.01 -19.84
N LYS A 43 -9.05 -13.32 -19.84
CA LYS A 43 -7.73 -13.93 -20.05
C LYS A 43 -7.34 -14.92 -18.93
N SER A 44 -7.85 -14.70 -17.72
CA SER A 44 -7.47 -15.45 -16.51
C SER A 44 -8.59 -16.36 -16.00
N ALA A 45 -9.82 -16.14 -16.47
CA ALA A 45 -10.97 -16.96 -16.12
C ALA A 45 -10.76 -18.43 -16.53
N GLY A 46 -11.11 -19.36 -15.65
CA GLY A 46 -10.91 -20.80 -15.86
C GLY A 46 -9.62 -21.36 -15.27
N GLY A 47 -8.65 -20.51 -14.90
CA GLY A 47 -7.50 -20.90 -14.08
C GLY A 47 -7.89 -21.18 -12.62
N THR A 48 -6.89 -21.44 -11.79
CA THR A 48 -7.05 -21.67 -10.34
C THR A 48 -6.15 -20.75 -9.53
N VAL A 49 -6.54 -20.48 -8.29
CA VAL A 49 -5.73 -19.87 -7.24
C VAL A 49 -5.82 -20.73 -5.99
N SER A 50 -4.77 -20.75 -5.18
CA SER A 50 -4.78 -21.51 -3.92
C SER A 50 -5.44 -20.69 -2.81
N PHE A 51 -6.26 -21.34 -1.99
CA PHE A 51 -6.80 -20.76 -0.76
C PHE A 51 -7.05 -21.89 0.26
N ARG A 52 -6.43 -21.81 1.44
CA ARG A 52 -6.52 -22.85 2.50
C ARG A 52 -6.10 -24.24 2.04
N GLY A 53 -5.12 -24.31 1.14
CA GLY A 53 -4.62 -25.56 0.56
C GLY A 53 -5.47 -26.14 -0.57
N ASP A 54 -6.63 -25.55 -0.88
CA ASP A 54 -7.49 -25.97 -1.98
C ASP A 54 -7.28 -25.12 -3.25
N ASP A 55 -7.44 -25.74 -4.42
CA ASP A 55 -7.46 -25.03 -5.70
C ASP A 55 -8.86 -24.48 -5.99
N VAL A 56 -8.99 -23.15 -5.91
CA VAL A 56 -10.25 -22.45 -6.16
C VAL A 56 -10.28 -21.93 -7.60
N LYS A 57 -11.33 -22.28 -8.34
CA LYS A 57 -11.50 -21.85 -9.73
C LYS A 57 -11.76 -20.35 -9.84
N VAL A 58 -10.97 -19.68 -10.68
CA VAL A 58 -11.15 -18.26 -11.02
C VAL A 58 -12.33 -18.11 -11.96
N LYS A 59 -13.32 -17.31 -11.54
CA LYS A 59 -14.51 -16.99 -12.32
C LYS A 59 -14.29 -15.71 -13.12
N LEU A 60 -14.99 -15.60 -14.26
CA LEU A 60 -15.02 -14.36 -15.05
C LEU A 60 -15.74 -13.27 -14.24
N LEU A 61 -15.14 -12.08 -14.18
CA LEU A 61 -15.78 -10.89 -13.65
C LEU A 61 -16.92 -10.43 -14.58
N THR A 62 -18.15 -10.45 -14.07
CA THR A 62 -19.36 -9.94 -14.74
C THR A 62 -20.20 -9.13 -13.75
N ARG A 63 -21.25 -8.46 -14.24
CA ARG A 63 -22.15 -7.65 -13.39
C ARG A 63 -22.94 -8.50 -12.40
N GLU A 64 -23.15 -9.77 -12.70
CA GLU A 64 -23.86 -10.75 -11.89
C GLU A 64 -22.96 -11.42 -10.84
N SER A 65 -21.64 -11.22 -10.93
CA SER A 65 -20.64 -11.89 -10.07
C SER A 65 -20.77 -11.59 -8.58
N PHE A 66 -21.43 -10.48 -8.23
CA PHE A 66 -21.52 -9.95 -6.87
C PHE A 66 -22.75 -10.43 -6.08
N GLN A 67 -23.60 -11.28 -6.66
CA GLN A 67 -24.73 -11.84 -5.93
C GLN A 67 -24.26 -12.69 -4.74
N GLY A 68 -24.78 -12.36 -3.55
CA GLY A 68 -24.44 -13.03 -2.29
C GLY A 68 -23.04 -12.73 -1.76
N ILE A 69 -22.32 -11.76 -2.33
CA ILE A 69 -21.02 -11.30 -1.80
C ILE A 69 -21.26 -10.34 -0.65
N ASP A 70 -20.57 -10.55 0.47
CA ASP A 70 -20.58 -9.64 1.62
C ASP A 70 -19.49 -8.59 1.51
N ILE A 71 -18.29 -9.02 1.16
CA ILE A 71 -17.10 -8.16 1.05
C ILE A 71 -16.43 -8.43 -0.29
N ALA A 72 -16.11 -7.38 -1.03
CA ALA A 72 -15.37 -7.47 -2.27
C ALA A 72 -14.06 -6.69 -2.19
N LEU A 73 -12.93 -7.40 -2.22
CA LEU A 73 -11.60 -6.84 -2.28
C LEU A 73 -11.22 -6.59 -3.74
N PHE A 74 -11.04 -5.34 -4.14
CA PHE A 74 -10.76 -4.98 -5.52
C PHE A 74 -9.28 -4.65 -5.71
N SER A 75 -8.65 -5.33 -6.66
CA SER A 75 -7.26 -5.09 -7.09
C SER A 75 -7.08 -5.29 -8.60
N ALA A 76 -7.98 -4.72 -9.40
CA ALA A 76 -7.99 -4.84 -10.87
C ALA A 76 -7.81 -3.51 -11.62
N GLY A 77 -7.40 -2.45 -10.91
CA GLY A 77 -7.17 -1.12 -11.48
C GLY A 77 -8.41 -0.22 -11.52
N ALA A 78 -8.18 1.08 -11.75
CA ALA A 78 -9.19 2.12 -11.57
C ALA A 78 -10.37 2.03 -12.55
N SER A 79 -10.13 1.64 -13.80
CA SER A 79 -11.19 1.49 -14.80
C SER A 79 -12.18 0.38 -14.41
N VAL A 80 -11.66 -0.80 -14.03
CA VAL A 80 -12.47 -1.94 -13.58
C VAL A 80 -13.23 -1.57 -12.30
N SER A 81 -12.58 -0.86 -11.36
CA SER A 81 -13.25 -0.40 -10.15
C SER A 81 -14.43 0.53 -10.43
N LYS A 82 -14.24 1.54 -11.30
CA LYS A 82 -15.32 2.46 -11.70
C LYS A 82 -16.51 1.74 -12.33
N GLU A 83 -16.26 0.66 -13.07
CA GLU A 83 -17.33 -0.13 -13.67
C GLU A 83 -18.06 -1.03 -12.65
N TYR A 84 -17.31 -1.77 -11.84
CA TYR A 84 -17.87 -2.90 -11.07
C TYR A 84 -18.07 -2.62 -9.58
N ALA A 85 -17.36 -1.66 -8.97
CA ALA A 85 -17.57 -1.34 -7.56
C ALA A 85 -19.01 -0.86 -7.27
N PRO A 86 -19.62 0.06 -8.08
CA PRO A 86 -21.02 0.44 -7.87
C PRO A 86 -22.00 -0.73 -8.07
N VAL A 87 -21.66 -1.67 -8.96
CA VAL A 87 -22.47 -2.88 -9.20
C VAL A 87 -22.43 -3.80 -7.97
N ALA A 88 -21.25 -4.00 -7.39
CA ALA A 88 -21.07 -4.77 -6.17
C ALA A 88 -21.83 -4.17 -4.98
N VAL A 89 -21.75 -2.84 -4.80
CA VAL A 89 -22.51 -2.12 -3.76
C VAL A 89 -24.01 -2.28 -3.96
N LYS A 90 -24.50 -2.15 -5.20
CA LYS A 90 -25.92 -2.36 -5.52
C LYS A 90 -26.38 -3.81 -5.24
N ALA A 91 -25.49 -4.79 -5.36
CA ALA A 91 -25.75 -6.18 -5.01
C ALA A 91 -25.68 -6.45 -3.49
N GLY A 92 -25.31 -5.46 -2.68
CA GLY A 92 -25.27 -5.53 -1.22
C GLY A 92 -23.88 -5.75 -0.60
N ALA A 93 -22.83 -5.85 -1.42
CA ALA A 93 -21.46 -6.02 -0.94
C ALA A 93 -20.87 -4.70 -0.42
N VAL A 94 -19.97 -4.79 0.56
CA VAL A 94 -19.04 -3.70 0.88
C VAL A 94 -17.77 -3.88 0.05
N VAL A 95 -17.41 -2.86 -0.73
CA VAL A 95 -16.22 -2.86 -1.57
C VAL A 95 -15.05 -2.20 -0.84
N ILE A 96 -13.91 -2.87 -0.83
CA ILE A 96 -12.63 -2.32 -0.39
C ILE A 96 -11.74 -2.23 -1.63
N ASP A 97 -11.54 -1.01 -2.12
CA ASP A 97 -10.91 -0.76 -3.42
C ASP A 97 -9.45 -0.35 -3.29
N ASN A 98 -8.54 -1.15 -3.87
CA ASN A 98 -7.10 -0.86 -3.90
C ASN A 98 -6.69 0.14 -4.98
N SER A 99 -7.58 0.48 -5.90
CA SER A 99 -7.23 1.41 -6.99
C SER A 99 -7.27 2.88 -6.54
N SER A 100 -6.80 3.77 -7.39
CA SER A 100 -6.91 5.22 -7.16
C SER A 100 -8.31 5.77 -7.45
N ALA A 101 -9.26 4.97 -7.96
CA ALA A 101 -10.54 5.43 -8.50
C ALA A 101 -11.37 6.27 -7.52
N TRP A 102 -11.35 5.90 -6.24
CA TRP A 102 -12.23 6.46 -5.22
C TRP A 102 -11.49 7.19 -4.09
N ARG A 103 -10.16 7.17 -4.09
CA ARG A 103 -9.35 7.65 -2.94
C ARG A 103 -9.62 9.09 -2.58
N MET A 104 -9.85 9.95 -3.59
CA MET A 104 -10.12 11.38 -3.39
C MET A 104 -11.60 11.76 -3.49
N ASP A 105 -12.51 10.78 -3.64
CA ASP A 105 -13.94 11.05 -3.57
C ASP A 105 -14.32 11.49 -2.14
N PRO A 106 -15.02 12.61 -1.94
CA PRO A 106 -15.41 13.09 -0.60
C PRO A 106 -16.42 12.18 0.11
N GLN A 107 -17.12 11.29 -0.60
CA GLN A 107 -18.10 10.36 -0.02
C GLN A 107 -17.50 8.98 0.30
N VAL A 108 -16.25 8.74 -0.10
CA VAL A 108 -15.56 7.46 0.14
C VAL A 108 -14.44 7.66 1.16
N PRO A 109 -14.48 6.98 2.32
CA PRO A 109 -13.40 7.05 3.28
C PRO A 109 -12.14 6.39 2.72
N LEU A 110 -10.98 7.02 2.98
CA LEU A 110 -9.65 6.53 2.61
C LEU A 110 -8.94 6.07 3.88
N VAL A 111 -8.81 4.76 4.08
CA VAL A 111 -8.59 4.23 5.44
C VAL A 111 -7.27 3.48 5.57
N VAL A 112 -6.53 3.82 6.62
CA VAL A 112 -5.48 2.98 7.23
C VAL A 112 -5.96 2.65 8.64
N PRO A 113 -6.27 1.38 8.97
CA PRO A 113 -6.91 1.04 10.24
C PRO A 113 -6.14 1.50 11.49
N GLU A 114 -4.81 1.53 11.45
CA GLU A 114 -3.99 2.04 12.55
C GLU A 114 -4.05 3.56 12.74
N VAL A 115 -4.60 4.30 11.77
CA VAL A 115 -4.58 5.76 11.70
C VAL A 115 -5.97 6.37 11.86
N ASN A 116 -6.93 5.94 11.04
CA ASN A 116 -8.25 6.56 10.93
C ASN A 116 -9.38 5.54 10.78
N ALA A 117 -9.34 4.41 11.51
CA ALA A 117 -10.40 3.40 11.48
C ALA A 117 -11.82 3.95 11.75
N HIS A 118 -11.95 5.07 12.48
CA HIS A 118 -13.23 5.72 12.74
C HIS A 118 -13.94 6.21 11.47
N ASP A 119 -13.20 6.50 10.39
CA ASP A 119 -13.79 6.95 9.12
C ASP A 119 -14.62 5.86 8.45
N LEU A 120 -14.41 4.59 8.82
CA LEU A 120 -15.22 3.47 8.32
C LEU A 120 -16.70 3.64 8.64
N GLU A 121 -17.08 4.35 9.71
CA GLU A 121 -18.49 4.56 10.08
C GLU A 121 -19.27 5.35 9.02
N THR A 122 -18.57 6.14 8.21
CA THR A 122 -19.17 7.03 7.19
C THR A 122 -19.29 6.38 5.81
N HIS A 123 -18.85 5.13 5.66
CA HIS A 123 -18.80 4.47 4.36
C HIS A 123 -20.19 4.27 3.73
N GLN A 124 -20.32 4.54 2.43
CA GLN A 124 -21.56 4.31 1.68
C GLN A 124 -21.48 3.07 0.79
N GLY A 125 -20.84 2.01 1.30
CA GLY A 125 -20.62 0.75 0.58
C GLY A 125 -19.26 0.63 -0.11
N ILE A 126 -18.53 1.72 -0.33
CA ILE A 126 -17.14 1.69 -0.82
C ILE A 126 -16.21 2.25 0.26
N VAL A 127 -15.08 1.60 0.48
CA VAL A 127 -13.93 2.10 1.24
C VAL A 127 -12.71 2.05 0.33
N ALA A 128 -11.96 3.14 0.27
CA ALA A 128 -10.74 3.21 -0.52
C ALA A 128 -9.54 2.76 0.32
N ASN A 129 -8.74 1.87 -0.25
CA ASN A 129 -7.43 1.49 0.26
C ASN A 129 -6.36 2.41 -0.35
N PRO A 130 -5.47 3.04 0.45
CA PRO A 130 -4.55 4.04 -0.06
C PRO A 130 -3.40 3.49 -0.90
N ASN A 131 -2.58 4.41 -1.41
CA ASN A 131 -1.34 4.12 -2.10
C ASN A 131 -0.35 3.44 -1.15
N CYS A 132 0.40 2.46 -1.66
CA CYS A 132 1.37 1.68 -0.89
C CYS A 132 2.43 2.52 -0.19
N SER A 133 3.00 3.53 -0.86
CA SER A 133 3.96 4.46 -0.25
C SER A 133 3.30 5.34 0.81
N THR A 134 2.06 5.77 0.58
CA THR A 134 1.34 6.56 1.58
C THR A 134 1.06 5.76 2.85
N ILE A 135 0.61 4.49 2.74
CA ILE A 135 0.26 3.65 3.89
C ILE A 135 1.44 3.53 4.85
N GLN A 136 2.62 3.13 4.36
CA GLN A 136 3.78 2.96 5.25
C GLN A 136 4.20 4.28 5.90
N MET A 137 4.09 5.40 5.18
CA MET A 137 4.42 6.71 5.72
C MET A 137 3.44 7.11 6.83
N VAL A 138 2.13 7.07 6.58
CA VAL A 138 1.13 7.56 7.55
C VAL A 138 1.03 6.72 8.81
N VAL A 139 1.30 5.41 8.74
CA VAL A 139 1.40 4.55 9.94
C VAL A 139 2.49 5.05 10.89
N VAL A 140 3.58 5.60 10.35
CA VAL A 140 4.68 6.19 11.14
C VAL A 140 4.38 7.63 11.53
N LEU A 141 3.81 8.42 10.61
CA LEU A 141 3.57 9.84 10.85
C LEU A 141 2.45 10.09 11.86
N LYS A 142 1.39 9.28 11.87
CA LYS A 142 0.24 9.49 12.76
C LYS A 142 0.62 9.60 14.24
N PRO A 143 1.32 8.62 14.85
CA PRO A 143 1.65 8.71 16.27
C PRO A 143 2.59 9.89 16.58
N LEU A 144 3.47 10.27 15.63
CA LEU A 144 4.31 11.47 15.78
C LEU A 144 3.49 12.75 15.67
N HIS A 145 2.55 12.82 14.75
CA HIS A 145 1.64 13.95 14.55
C HIS A 145 0.76 14.20 15.78
N ASP A 146 0.28 13.14 16.42
CA ASP A 146 -0.50 13.23 17.67
C ASP A 146 0.35 13.77 18.82
N GLN A 147 1.61 13.37 18.89
CA GLN A 147 2.53 13.77 19.96
C GLN A 147 3.11 15.19 19.77
N ALA A 148 3.43 15.54 18.53
CA ALA A 148 3.87 16.85 18.09
C ALA A 148 3.41 17.09 16.64
N THR A 149 2.37 17.91 16.49
CA THR A 149 1.74 18.19 15.19
C THR A 149 2.78 18.46 14.11
N ILE A 150 2.78 17.61 13.08
CA ILE A 150 3.65 17.75 11.91
C ILE A 150 3.16 18.95 11.08
N VAL A 151 4.09 19.82 10.70
CA VAL A 151 3.82 20.97 9.82
C VAL A 151 4.34 20.75 8.41
N ARG A 152 5.43 19.99 8.26
CA ARG A 152 6.06 19.72 6.97
C ARG A 152 6.61 18.31 6.90
N VAL A 153 6.51 17.71 5.72
CA VAL A 153 7.14 16.44 5.34
C VAL A 153 7.88 16.64 4.02
N VAL A 154 9.13 16.19 3.97
CA VAL A 154 9.88 15.97 2.73
C VAL A 154 10.20 14.50 2.64
N VAL A 155 9.80 13.85 1.55
CA VAL A 155 10.02 12.42 1.37
C VAL A 155 10.67 12.13 0.03
N SER A 156 11.69 11.28 0.05
CA SER A 156 12.27 10.67 -1.14
C SER A 156 12.09 9.16 -1.05
N THR A 157 11.36 8.60 -2.01
CA THR A 157 11.01 7.19 -2.03
C THR A 157 11.99 6.38 -2.88
N TYR A 158 12.18 5.13 -2.49
CA TYR A 158 12.98 4.11 -3.14
C TYR A 158 12.03 2.92 -3.36
N GLN A 159 11.12 3.07 -4.32
CA GLN A 159 10.08 2.09 -4.54
C GLN A 159 10.58 0.90 -5.37
N SER A 160 10.25 -0.32 -4.94
CA SER A 160 10.51 -1.57 -5.66
C SER A 160 9.72 -1.69 -6.97
N VAL A 161 10.17 -2.56 -7.86
CA VAL A 161 9.51 -2.83 -9.15
C VAL A 161 8.19 -3.61 -9.02
N SER A 162 7.97 -4.31 -7.91
CA SER A 162 6.67 -4.96 -7.61
C SER A 162 5.49 -4.00 -7.59
N GLY A 163 5.71 -2.69 -7.33
CA GLY A 163 4.65 -1.69 -7.38
C GLY A 163 4.03 -1.51 -8.77
N THR A 164 4.80 -1.80 -9.83
CA THR A 164 4.31 -1.81 -11.22
C THR A 164 3.64 -3.14 -11.58
N GLY A 165 4.03 -4.22 -10.90
CA GLY A 165 3.43 -5.56 -11.05
C GLY A 165 4.43 -6.62 -11.49
N LYS A 166 3.91 -7.80 -11.80
CA LYS A 166 4.70 -9.00 -12.10
C LYS A 166 5.64 -8.81 -13.31
N GLU A 167 5.14 -8.23 -14.39
CA GLU A 167 5.91 -8.01 -15.62
C GLU A 167 7.15 -7.15 -15.36
N ALA A 168 7.07 -6.17 -14.44
CA ALA A 168 8.21 -5.34 -14.06
C ALA A 168 9.26 -6.09 -13.22
N MET A 169 8.82 -7.04 -12.39
CA MET A 169 9.72 -7.95 -11.68
C MET A 169 10.43 -8.89 -12.66
N ASP A 170 9.69 -9.44 -13.62
CA ASP A 170 10.23 -10.31 -14.67
C ASP A 170 11.23 -9.52 -15.55
N GLU A 171 10.93 -8.27 -15.91
CA GLU A 171 11.86 -7.39 -16.63
C GLU A 171 13.15 -7.13 -15.83
N LEU A 172 13.07 -6.78 -14.55
CA LEU A 172 14.27 -6.56 -13.74
C LEU A 172 15.16 -7.82 -13.69
N ALA A 173 14.56 -8.99 -13.51
CA ALA A 173 15.29 -10.26 -13.51
C ALA A 173 15.99 -10.51 -14.85
N GLU A 174 15.28 -10.29 -15.96
CA GLU A 174 15.80 -10.49 -17.30
C GLU A 174 16.91 -9.48 -17.65
N GLN A 175 16.75 -8.20 -17.31
CA GLN A 175 17.80 -7.19 -17.52
C GLN A 175 19.06 -7.52 -16.70
N CYS A 176 18.92 -8.00 -15.46
CA CYS A 176 20.05 -8.50 -14.68
C CYS A 176 20.75 -9.68 -15.36
N ARG A 177 19.99 -10.65 -15.90
CA ARG A 177 20.55 -11.80 -16.63
C ARG A 177 21.32 -11.36 -17.88
N GLN A 178 20.75 -10.43 -18.66
CA GLN A 178 21.36 -9.87 -19.87
C GLN A 178 22.69 -9.18 -19.55
N LEU A 179 22.71 -8.29 -18.56
CA LEU A 179 23.91 -7.55 -18.17
C LEU A 179 25.01 -8.46 -17.63
N LEU A 180 24.67 -9.41 -16.76
CA LEU A 180 25.64 -10.36 -16.19
C LEU A 180 26.17 -11.36 -17.23
N SER A 181 25.48 -11.49 -18.37
CA SER A 181 25.93 -12.26 -19.53
C SER A 181 26.61 -11.40 -20.60
N PHE A 182 26.95 -10.14 -20.28
CA PHE A 182 27.52 -9.15 -21.21
C PHE A 182 26.69 -8.92 -22.49
N GLY A 183 25.38 -9.11 -22.39
CA GLY A 183 24.42 -8.89 -23.47
C GLY A 183 23.85 -7.47 -23.46
N ASN A 184 23.04 -7.18 -24.49
CA ASN A 184 22.27 -5.93 -24.57
C ASN A 184 21.03 -6.00 -23.70
N VAL A 185 20.66 -4.86 -23.11
CA VAL A 185 19.48 -4.71 -22.28
C VAL A 185 18.23 -4.44 -23.13
N THR A 186 17.16 -5.14 -22.82
CA THR A 186 15.82 -4.88 -23.39
C THR A 186 14.92 -4.30 -22.31
N SER A 187 14.24 -3.20 -22.64
CA SER A 187 13.23 -2.56 -21.76
C SER A 187 11.88 -2.57 -22.48
N THR A 188 10.87 -3.20 -21.88
CA THR A 188 9.52 -3.35 -22.42
C THR A 188 8.46 -2.74 -21.51
N VAL A 189 8.65 -2.82 -20.20
CA VAL A 189 7.77 -2.29 -19.15
C VAL A 189 8.16 -0.87 -18.79
N TYR A 190 9.45 -0.62 -18.52
CA TYR A 190 9.95 0.72 -18.23
C TYR A 190 10.49 1.41 -19.49
N PRO A 191 10.42 2.75 -19.58
CA PRO A 191 11.00 3.50 -20.69
C PRO A 191 12.54 3.45 -20.74
N HIS A 192 13.17 3.06 -19.63
CA HIS A 192 14.62 2.98 -19.47
C HIS A 192 14.99 1.73 -18.66
N GLN A 193 16.25 1.30 -18.77
CA GLN A 193 16.81 0.22 -17.97
C GLN A 193 16.60 0.47 -16.47
N ILE A 194 16.02 -0.51 -15.78
CA ILE A 194 15.84 -0.47 -14.33
C ILE A 194 16.98 -1.21 -13.61
N ALA A 195 17.54 -2.28 -14.20
CA ALA A 195 18.66 -3.00 -13.58
C ALA A 195 19.86 -2.07 -13.32
N PHE A 196 20.36 -2.08 -12.07
CA PHE A 196 21.46 -1.22 -11.61
C PHE A 196 21.24 0.29 -11.82
N ASN A 197 19.98 0.75 -11.86
CA ASN A 197 19.65 2.14 -12.16
C ASN A 197 18.53 2.66 -11.25
N CYS A 198 18.37 3.99 -11.17
CA CYS A 198 17.28 4.66 -10.47
C CYS A 198 16.45 5.47 -11.47
N LEU A 199 15.13 5.27 -11.50
CA LEU A 199 14.23 6.01 -12.38
C LEU A 199 13.40 7.01 -11.56
N PRO A 200 13.62 8.33 -11.67
CA PRO A 200 12.86 9.36 -10.95
C PRO A 200 11.52 9.65 -11.64
N HIS A 201 10.78 8.59 -11.97
CA HIS A 201 9.53 8.64 -12.71
C HIS A 201 8.65 7.46 -12.30
N ILE A 202 7.59 7.76 -11.56
CA ILE A 202 6.53 6.81 -11.21
C ILE A 202 5.18 7.48 -11.45
N ASP A 203 4.34 6.82 -12.24
CA ASP A 203 3.08 7.38 -12.77
C ASP A 203 3.32 8.56 -13.73
N ASP A 204 2.27 9.07 -14.37
CA ASP A 204 2.38 10.13 -15.37
C ASP A 204 2.85 11.47 -14.78
N PHE A 205 3.62 12.24 -15.55
CA PHE A 205 3.95 13.62 -15.22
C PHE A 205 2.74 14.55 -15.37
N LEU A 206 2.60 15.48 -14.42
CA LEU A 206 1.61 16.55 -14.42
C LEU A 206 2.22 17.84 -14.98
N SER A 207 1.37 18.81 -15.33
CA SER A 207 1.82 20.11 -15.84
C SER A 207 2.66 20.92 -14.85
N SER A 208 2.60 20.60 -13.55
CA SER A 208 3.42 21.20 -12.50
C SER A 208 4.86 20.65 -12.43
N GLY A 209 5.16 19.57 -13.15
CA GLY A 209 6.43 18.84 -13.07
C GLY A 209 6.48 17.73 -12.02
N TYR A 210 5.49 17.65 -11.12
CA TYR A 210 5.30 16.49 -10.25
C TYR A 210 4.71 15.31 -11.02
N THR A 211 4.91 14.08 -10.53
CA THR A 211 4.20 12.90 -11.03
C THR A 211 2.89 12.64 -10.29
N GLY A 212 2.03 11.81 -10.88
CA GLY A 212 0.82 11.33 -10.23
C GLY A 212 1.11 10.61 -8.90
N GLU A 213 2.20 9.85 -8.81
CA GLU A 213 2.60 9.15 -7.59
C GLU A 213 2.98 10.11 -6.45
N GLU A 214 3.72 11.17 -6.77
CA GLU A 214 4.08 12.19 -5.80
C GLU A 214 2.84 12.91 -5.26
N MET A 215 1.89 13.24 -6.15
CA MET A 215 0.65 13.89 -5.73
C MET A 215 -0.30 12.97 -4.98
N LYS A 216 -0.25 11.65 -5.19
CA LYS A 216 -0.96 10.68 -4.32
C LYS A 216 -0.43 10.79 -2.89
N MET A 217 0.89 10.74 -2.68
CA MET A 217 1.46 10.88 -1.34
C MET A 217 1.02 12.18 -0.65
N VAL A 218 1.00 13.29 -1.38
CA VAL A 218 0.56 14.59 -0.84
C VAL A 218 -0.92 14.58 -0.46
N ASN A 219 -1.79 14.19 -1.40
CA ASN A 219 -3.24 14.33 -1.24
C ASN A 219 -3.81 13.28 -0.28
N GLU A 220 -3.36 12.04 -0.39
CA GLU A 220 -3.83 10.93 0.44
C GLU A 220 -3.39 11.11 1.90
N THR A 221 -2.16 11.55 2.16
CA THR A 221 -1.70 11.83 3.54
C THR A 221 -2.57 12.86 4.24
N ARG A 222 -2.87 13.98 3.56
CA ARG A 222 -3.73 15.04 4.12
C ARG A 222 -5.13 14.52 4.44
N LYS A 223 -5.71 13.70 3.55
CA LYS A 223 -7.03 13.11 3.75
C LYS A 223 -7.03 12.11 4.91
N ILE A 224 -6.04 11.21 4.97
CA ILE A 224 -5.94 10.16 6.00
C ILE A 224 -5.67 10.74 7.39
N LEU A 225 -4.81 11.77 7.48
CA LEU A 225 -4.51 12.43 8.75
C LEU A 225 -5.57 13.46 9.17
N GLY A 226 -6.50 13.81 8.28
CA GLY A 226 -7.51 14.84 8.54
C GLY A 226 -6.94 16.25 8.67
N ASP A 227 -5.72 16.50 8.18
CA ASP A 227 -5.04 17.79 8.27
C ASP A 227 -4.50 18.24 6.90
N HIS A 228 -5.22 19.18 6.29
CA HIS A 228 -4.85 19.77 5.00
C HIS A 228 -3.77 20.86 5.10
N SER A 229 -3.39 21.28 6.31
CA SER A 229 -2.35 22.30 6.53
C SER A 229 -0.94 21.76 6.39
N ILE A 230 -0.75 20.44 6.45
CA ILE A 230 0.56 19.80 6.33
C ILE A 230 1.16 20.11 4.95
N GLY A 231 2.35 20.72 4.95
CA GLY A 231 3.16 20.90 3.75
C GLY A 231 3.87 19.59 3.39
N ILE A 232 3.64 19.05 2.20
CA ILE A 232 4.26 17.78 1.78
C ILE A 232 4.96 18.00 0.45
N SER A 233 6.22 17.61 0.36
CA SER A 233 6.98 17.52 -0.90
C SER A 233 7.52 16.11 -1.04
N ALA A 234 7.09 15.42 -2.09
CA ALA A 234 7.47 14.05 -2.37
C ALA A 234 8.31 13.99 -3.66
N THR A 235 9.34 13.15 -3.64
CA THR A 235 10.07 12.72 -4.84
C THR A 235 9.98 11.21 -4.93
N THR A 236 9.51 10.69 -6.05
CA THR A 236 9.32 9.24 -6.22
C THR A 236 10.31 8.63 -7.19
N VAL A 237 11.04 7.61 -6.72
CA VAL A 237 12.10 6.96 -7.51
C VAL A 237 11.90 5.46 -7.50
N ARG A 238 11.85 4.86 -8.68
CA ARG A 238 11.86 3.40 -8.86
C ARG A 238 13.30 2.90 -8.79
N VAL A 239 13.53 1.89 -7.96
CA VAL A 239 14.86 1.29 -7.72
C VAL A 239 14.86 -0.20 -8.06
N PRO A 240 16.04 -0.83 -8.29
CA PRO A 240 16.14 -2.22 -8.74
C PRO A 240 16.01 -3.19 -7.56
N VAL A 241 14.90 -3.08 -6.84
CA VAL A 241 14.51 -3.96 -5.73
C VAL A 241 13.22 -4.67 -6.13
N PHE A 242 13.16 -5.99 -5.93
CA PHE A 242 11.99 -6.78 -6.33
C PHE A 242 10.75 -6.41 -5.53
N VAL A 243 10.80 -6.53 -4.19
CA VAL A 243 9.68 -6.28 -3.28
C VAL A 243 10.16 -5.45 -2.09
N GLY A 244 9.31 -4.55 -1.61
CA GLY A 244 9.58 -3.69 -0.46
C GLY A 244 9.90 -2.26 -0.89
N HIS A 245 9.17 -1.29 -0.35
CA HIS A 245 9.46 0.13 -0.55
C HIS A 245 10.28 0.67 0.60
N ALA A 246 11.10 1.68 0.31
CA ALA A 246 11.89 2.42 1.27
C ALA A 246 11.62 3.91 1.13
N GLU A 247 11.69 4.66 2.21
CA GLU A 247 11.44 6.10 2.24
C GLU A 247 12.42 6.78 3.18
N SER A 248 13.14 7.78 2.65
CA SER A 248 13.82 8.77 3.47
C SER A 248 12.84 9.88 3.78
N VAL A 249 12.43 9.98 5.04
CA VAL A 249 11.40 10.93 5.49
C VAL A 249 12.03 11.96 6.40
N ASN A 250 11.91 13.23 6.04
CA ASN A 250 12.23 14.36 6.89
C ASN A 250 10.91 15.01 7.33
N VAL A 251 10.75 15.24 8.63
CA VAL A 251 9.55 15.86 9.19
C VAL A 251 9.93 17.07 10.02
N GLU A 252 9.12 18.12 9.93
CA GLU A 252 9.17 19.28 10.81
C GLU A 252 7.89 19.29 11.66
N THR A 253 8.05 19.58 12.95
CA THR A 253 6.96 19.53 13.94
C THR A 253 6.80 20.88 14.64
N LYS A 254 5.61 21.16 15.20
CA LYS A 254 5.33 22.42 15.92
C LYS A 254 6.19 22.60 17.16
N ARG A 255 6.58 21.50 17.81
CA ARG A 255 7.52 21.47 18.93
C ARG A 255 8.58 20.42 18.68
N LYS A 256 9.77 20.59 19.24
CA LYS A 256 10.83 19.61 19.16
C LYS A 256 10.38 18.26 19.74
N LEU A 257 10.68 17.19 19.00
CA LEU A 257 10.67 15.80 19.46
C LEU A 257 12.12 15.35 19.57
N SER A 258 12.51 14.84 20.74
CA SER A 258 13.83 14.20 20.89
C SER A 258 13.86 12.86 20.16
N VAL A 259 15.06 12.36 19.86
CA VAL A 259 15.24 11.01 19.31
C VAL A 259 14.68 9.95 20.25
N GLU A 260 14.90 10.10 21.55
CA GLU A 260 14.41 9.20 22.59
C GLU A 260 12.88 9.19 22.67
N GLU A 261 12.26 10.37 22.64
CA GLU A 261 10.79 10.51 22.61
C GLU A 261 10.22 9.87 21.34
N THR A 262 10.83 10.13 20.19
CA THR A 262 10.41 9.57 18.89
C THR A 262 10.47 8.04 18.91
N ARG A 263 11.57 7.46 19.42
CA ARG A 263 11.71 6.00 19.59
C ARG A 263 10.66 5.44 20.53
N ALA A 264 10.41 6.10 21.66
CA ALA A 264 9.42 5.65 22.64
C ALA A 264 8.01 5.59 22.01
N VAL A 265 7.60 6.65 21.32
CA VAL A 265 6.32 6.71 20.61
C VAL A 265 6.21 5.58 19.58
N LEU A 266 7.18 5.48 18.67
CA LEU A 266 7.14 4.50 17.57
C LEU A 266 7.28 3.04 18.05
N SER A 267 7.95 2.79 19.17
CA SER A 267 8.09 1.43 19.73
C SER A 267 6.78 0.83 20.23
N THR A 268 5.78 1.67 20.47
CA THR A 268 4.44 1.25 20.93
C THR A 268 3.36 1.43 19.87
N ALA A 269 3.70 1.99 18.70
CA ALA A 269 2.75 2.27 17.64
C ALA A 269 2.29 0.95 16.97
N PRO A 270 0.98 0.72 16.82
CA PRO A 270 0.47 -0.48 16.16
C PRO A 270 1.01 -0.62 14.73
N GLY A 271 1.47 -1.82 14.38
CA GLY A 271 2.00 -2.11 13.04
C GLY A 271 3.40 -1.52 12.75
N VAL A 272 4.04 -0.84 13.70
CA VAL A 272 5.40 -0.32 13.57
C VAL A 272 6.38 -1.22 14.31
N GLN A 273 7.54 -1.49 13.70
CA GLN A 273 8.64 -2.19 14.35
C GLN A 273 9.94 -1.38 14.21
N LEU A 274 10.57 -1.08 15.35
CA LEU A 274 11.78 -0.26 15.41
C LEU A 274 13.05 -1.10 15.15
N TYR A 275 13.82 -0.69 14.15
CA TYR A 275 15.18 -1.19 13.86
C TYR A 275 16.12 0.02 13.88
N ASP A 276 16.54 0.47 15.05
CA ASP A 276 17.30 1.72 15.16
C ASP A 276 18.49 1.62 16.12
N ASP A 277 19.52 0.88 15.71
CA ASP A 277 20.81 0.85 16.39
C ASP A 277 21.96 0.91 15.37
N PRO A 278 22.34 2.12 14.94
CA PRO A 278 23.44 2.31 14.00
C PRO A 278 24.78 1.76 14.48
N SER A 279 25.03 1.71 15.81
CA SER A 279 26.28 1.19 16.37
C SER A 279 26.44 -0.31 16.10
N ARG A 280 25.32 -1.02 15.99
CA ARG A 280 25.24 -2.46 15.65
C ARG A 280 24.86 -2.70 14.19
N LYS A 281 24.83 -1.65 13.35
CA LYS A 281 24.37 -1.70 11.95
C LYS A 281 22.93 -2.23 11.80
N LEU A 282 22.06 -1.92 12.77
CA LEU A 282 20.66 -2.28 12.76
C LEU A 282 19.82 -1.12 12.21
N TYR A 283 19.29 -1.30 11.01
CA TYR A 283 18.38 -0.38 10.34
C TYR A 283 17.47 -1.14 9.36
N PRO A 284 16.29 -0.61 9.02
CA PRO A 284 15.39 -1.25 8.07
C PRO A 284 16.04 -1.45 6.70
N LEU A 285 15.81 -2.61 6.10
CA LEU A 285 16.26 -2.94 4.74
C LEU A 285 15.09 -3.55 3.97
N GLN A 286 14.90 -3.14 2.71
CA GLN A 286 13.79 -3.60 1.85
C GLN A 286 13.76 -5.12 1.73
N ILE A 287 14.93 -5.75 1.62
CA ILE A 287 15.08 -7.21 1.52
C ILE A 287 14.54 -7.99 2.73
N HIS A 288 14.41 -7.35 3.89
CA HIS A 288 13.87 -7.98 5.10
C HIS A 288 12.37 -7.72 5.27
N ALA A 289 11.80 -6.82 4.48
CA ALA A 289 10.40 -6.44 4.64
C ALA A 289 9.43 -7.35 3.87
N ALA A 290 9.89 -7.93 2.75
CA ALA A 290 9.08 -8.80 1.91
C ALA A 290 8.44 -9.94 2.74
N GLY A 291 7.12 -10.11 2.60
CA GLY A 291 6.32 -11.12 3.31
C GLY A 291 5.99 -10.79 4.77
N THR A 292 6.31 -9.58 5.25
CA THR A 292 6.02 -9.19 6.64
C THR A 292 4.86 -8.18 6.75
N ASP A 293 4.16 -8.21 7.88
CA ASP A 293 3.01 -7.32 8.15
C ASP A 293 3.42 -5.92 8.62
N SER A 294 4.65 -5.75 9.11
CA SER A 294 5.08 -4.56 9.83
C SER A 294 5.67 -3.48 8.93
N VAL A 295 5.51 -2.23 9.37
CA VAL A 295 6.29 -1.08 8.87
C VAL A 295 7.53 -0.94 9.74
N PHE A 296 8.70 -1.09 9.14
CA PHE A 296 9.98 -0.96 9.83
C PHE A 296 10.46 0.48 9.81
N VAL A 297 10.91 0.99 10.95
CA VAL A 297 11.42 2.35 11.08
C VAL A 297 12.79 2.35 11.75
N GLY A 298 13.69 3.21 11.30
CA GLY A 298 14.97 3.44 11.93
C GLY A 298 15.69 4.66 11.38
N ARG A 299 16.99 4.73 11.64
CA ARG A 299 17.84 5.90 11.30
C ARG A 299 17.29 7.20 11.85
N ILE A 300 16.63 7.13 13.01
CA ILE A 300 16.01 8.28 13.67
C ILE A 300 17.10 9.19 14.19
N ARG A 301 17.04 10.46 13.80
CA ARG A 301 17.99 11.50 14.22
C ARG A 301 17.36 12.87 14.06
N GLU A 302 17.82 13.82 14.84
CA GLU A 302 17.47 15.23 14.65
C GLU A 302 18.00 15.72 13.29
N ASP A 303 17.29 16.69 12.71
CA ASP A 303 17.77 17.46 11.55
C ASP A 303 18.27 18.81 12.04
N ASP A 304 19.58 18.96 12.13
CA ASP A 304 20.21 20.19 12.64
C ASP A 304 20.05 21.40 11.70
N SER A 305 19.48 21.23 10.51
CA SER A 305 19.23 22.33 9.57
C SER A 305 17.98 23.14 9.88
N ILE A 306 17.05 22.60 10.68
CA ILE A 306 15.80 23.27 11.09
C ILE A 306 15.47 23.01 12.58
N PRO A 307 14.80 23.92 13.30
CA PRO A 307 14.70 23.84 14.76
C PRO A 307 14.00 22.58 15.33
N ASN A 308 12.98 22.08 14.65
CA ASN A 308 12.13 20.97 15.10
C ASN A 308 12.08 19.83 14.08
N GLY A 309 13.21 19.58 13.42
CA GLY A 309 13.32 18.60 12.34
C GLY A 309 13.76 17.22 12.82
N LEU A 310 13.23 16.18 12.18
CA LEU A 310 13.61 14.78 12.38
C LEU A 310 13.78 14.08 11.04
N ASN A 311 14.75 13.20 10.95
CA ASN A 311 14.94 12.30 9.82
C ASN A 311 14.64 10.86 10.23
N LEU A 312 13.93 10.13 9.37
CA LEU A 312 13.57 8.72 9.53
C LEU A 312 13.84 7.95 8.23
N TRP A 313 14.07 6.65 8.38
CA TRP A 313 14.09 5.68 7.29
C TRP A 313 12.98 4.66 7.51
N VAL A 314 12.04 4.58 6.57
CA VAL A 314 10.83 3.77 6.67
C VAL A 314 10.83 2.71 5.57
N VAL A 315 10.54 1.46 5.91
CA VAL A 315 10.51 0.33 4.97
C VAL A 315 9.31 -0.54 5.24
N ALA A 316 8.56 -0.93 4.21
CA ALA A 316 7.48 -1.90 4.31
C ALA A 316 7.35 -2.74 3.03
N ASP A 317 6.72 -3.90 3.14
CA ASP A 317 6.26 -4.64 1.97
C ASP A 317 5.08 -3.91 1.32
N ASN A 318 5.27 -3.51 0.06
CA ASN A 318 4.31 -2.74 -0.70
C ASN A 318 3.16 -3.56 -1.29
N LEU A 319 3.33 -4.87 -1.50
CA LEU A 319 2.26 -5.78 -1.92
C LEU A 319 1.42 -6.20 -0.72
N ARG A 320 2.06 -6.35 0.44
CA ARG A 320 1.44 -6.78 1.68
C ARG A 320 0.91 -5.62 2.50
N LYS A 321 1.70 -5.01 3.40
CA LYS A 321 1.22 -3.87 4.23
C LYS A 321 0.74 -2.70 3.37
N GLY A 322 1.45 -2.41 2.28
CA GLY A 322 1.07 -1.35 1.34
C GLY A 322 -0.13 -1.63 0.45
N ALA A 323 -0.75 -2.82 0.50
CA ALA A 323 -1.96 -3.09 -0.27
C ALA A 323 -2.85 -4.17 0.36
N ALA A 324 -2.46 -5.44 0.25
CA ALA A 324 -3.31 -6.58 0.60
C ALA A 324 -3.68 -6.62 2.08
N LEU A 325 -2.70 -6.45 2.97
CA LEU A 325 -2.92 -6.48 4.41
C LEU A 325 -3.78 -5.30 4.87
N ASN A 326 -3.53 -4.09 4.38
CA ASN A 326 -4.38 -2.95 4.75
C ASN A 326 -5.83 -3.18 4.31
N ALA A 327 -6.06 -3.71 3.11
CA ALA A 327 -7.41 -4.06 2.64
C ALA A 327 -8.08 -5.14 3.51
N VAL A 328 -7.34 -6.17 3.93
CA VAL A 328 -7.87 -7.20 4.84
C VAL A 328 -8.12 -6.64 6.24
N GLN A 329 -7.25 -5.78 6.76
CA GLN A 329 -7.46 -5.11 8.05
C GLN A 329 -8.69 -4.18 8.03
N ILE A 330 -8.97 -3.52 6.90
CA ILE A 330 -10.22 -2.77 6.70
C ILE A 330 -11.42 -3.74 6.78
N ALA A 331 -11.35 -4.90 6.11
CA ALA A 331 -12.39 -5.92 6.17
C ALA A 331 -12.60 -6.44 7.61
N GLU A 332 -11.51 -6.67 8.34
CA GLU A 332 -11.54 -7.06 9.77
C GLU A 332 -12.21 -5.99 10.62
N ALA A 333 -11.87 -4.71 10.41
CA ALA A 333 -12.47 -3.61 11.16
C ALA A 333 -13.97 -3.48 10.89
N LEU A 334 -14.42 -3.69 9.64
CA LEU A 334 -15.84 -3.68 9.26
C LEU A 334 -16.62 -4.90 9.81
N ALA A 335 -15.93 -6.01 10.09
CA ALA A 335 -16.52 -7.25 10.59
C ALA A 335 -16.58 -7.34 12.13
N ARG A 336 -15.95 -6.41 12.85
CA ARG A 336 -15.98 -6.34 14.32
C ARG A 336 -17.34 -5.88 14.83
#